data_AF-A0A3Q2ZG48-F1
#
_entry.id   AF-A0A3Q2ZG48-F1
#
_cell.length_a   1.000
_cell.length_b   1.000
_cell.length_c   1.000
_cell.angle_alpha   90.00
_cell.angle_beta   90.00
_cell.angle_gamma   90.00
#
_symmetry.space_group_name_H-M   'P 1'
#
loop_
_entity.id
_entity.type
_entity.pdbx_description
1 polymer ?
#
loop_
_entity_poly.entity_id
_entity_poly.type
_entity_poly.pdbx_seq_one_letter_code
_entity_poly.pdbx_strand_id
1 'polypeptide(L)'
;MTRRLSSSTRSHTEDSIFLRPDEDPVWLDEPTKIEKIGDRAPKKDGLLDCEDGPTGCQHPHGEEMFIVSVYNVVIEIHCWVALFIISQVMGYWVFFVLEGNGPFSSIYKALQVIESYFSFILPYQPIFGTDMTMLMKEVEDTKQHNWVIHGTSGVGVVICVIMIIHMVCKWRYGTSLWSSEPVLRNVGDRRQSVSRQPSFTLSEWTDAQEDLLDLDPVPQTPVFDMGTDIRAEADASTLTVTPVGLQERRGSNVSLTLDMCTPGCTEPYGYGAQLSPRDQSAQEYLRQGTHILTPAMLHTRAMDDQNLQAEFYETPMNFVDPKEYNYPGLVRKNRYKTILPNPHSRVNLKSQDEDDFLSTYINANYLKGYGDKEQAYIATQGPTVNTVGDFWRMVWQEKSPIIVMITNLEEKNEKCAEYWPEDTVTHEGIEISVMSVTQEDDYSLRVFTLKCEEEERTLRHYWYTSWPDQKTPDKAPPLLELVQEVERAREEAPPSSGPTIVHCSAGIGRTGCFIATSILCKQLRTEGIVDILRTTCQLRLDRGGMIQTCEQYQFVHHVLSLYEKQLSHTAEE
;
A
#
# COMPACT_ATOMS: atom_id res chain seq x y z
N MET A 1 -62.93 -38.03 5.08
CA MET A 1 -63.76 -36.90 4.60
C MET A 1 -62.96 -36.21 3.49
N THR A 2 -63.22 -36.42 2.19
CA THR A 2 -64.18 -35.68 1.31
C THR A 2 -64.05 -34.16 1.45
N ARG A 3 -63.91 -33.27 0.46
CA ARG A 3 -64.16 -33.15 -1.00
C ARG A 3 -63.45 -31.82 -1.40
N ARG A 4 -62.71 -31.66 -2.51
CA ARG A 4 -63.11 -31.40 -3.92
C ARG A 4 -63.83 -30.06 -4.21
N LEU A 5 -63.33 -29.39 -5.28
CA LEU A 5 -63.95 -28.42 -6.22
C LEU A 5 -63.85 -26.93 -5.82
N SER A 6 -63.61 -25.94 -6.69
CA SER A 6 -63.52 -25.86 -8.17
C SER A 6 -63.04 -24.46 -8.59
N SER A 7 -62.22 -24.40 -9.66
CA SER A 7 -62.27 -23.55 -10.90
C SER A 7 -63.09 -22.24 -10.91
N SER A 8 -62.85 -21.19 -11.71
CA SER A 8 -61.95 -20.86 -12.83
C SER A 8 -62.36 -19.45 -13.26
N THR A 9 -61.43 -18.55 -13.63
CA THR A 9 -61.59 -17.74 -14.85
C THR A 9 -60.24 -17.18 -15.27
N ARG A 10 -60.00 -17.29 -16.58
CA ARG A 10 -58.76 -17.14 -17.32
C ARG A 10 -59.00 -16.08 -18.39
N SER A 11 -58.02 -15.21 -18.60
CA SER A 11 -57.70 -14.57 -19.90
C SER A 11 -56.16 -14.45 -19.91
N HIS A 12 -55.35 -15.31 -20.54
CA HIS A 12 -55.11 -15.52 -21.99
C HIS A 12 -54.84 -14.19 -22.71
N THR A 13 -53.69 -13.92 -23.33
CA THR A 13 -52.70 -14.74 -24.07
C THR A 13 -51.38 -13.93 -24.20
N GLU A 14 -50.19 -14.51 -23.93
CA GLU A 14 -49.16 -14.99 -24.90
C GLU A 14 -48.37 -13.83 -25.57
N ASP A 15 -47.04 -13.77 -25.66
CA ASP A 15 -46.03 -14.83 -25.79
C ASP A 15 -44.65 -14.44 -25.22
N SER A 16 -44.01 -15.42 -24.62
CA SER A 16 -42.60 -15.49 -24.26
C SER A 16 -41.77 -16.04 -25.44
N ILE A 17 -40.70 -15.34 -25.84
CA ILE A 17 -39.69 -15.86 -26.77
C ILE A 17 -38.33 -15.92 -26.06
N PHE A 18 -37.87 -17.15 -25.88
CA PHE A 18 -36.48 -17.53 -25.67
C PHE A 18 -35.59 -16.95 -26.76
N LEU A 19 -34.46 -16.32 -26.41
CA LEU A 19 -33.33 -16.15 -27.33
C LEU A 19 -32.05 -16.68 -26.70
N ARG A 20 -31.34 -17.46 -27.51
CA ARG A 20 -30.06 -18.13 -27.28
C ARG A 20 -28.91 -17.10 -27.29
N PRO A 21 -27.76 -17.39 -26.67
CA PRO A 21 -26.54 -16.62 -26.88
C PRO A 21 -25.91 -16.99 -28.24
N ASP A 22 -25.06 -16.09 -28.75
CA ASP A 22 -24.23 -16.16 -29.97
C ASP A 22 -24.76 -15.33 -31.15
N GLU A 23 -24.38 -14.05 -31.19
CA GLU A 23 -24.17 -13.26 -32.42
C GLU A 23 -23.38 -11.98 -32.06
N ASP A 24 -22.17 -11.84 -32.64
CA ASP A 24 -21.30 -10.67 -32.49
C ASP A 24 -21.80 -9.48 -33.33
N PRO A 25 -21.73 -8.22 -32.85
CA PRO A 25 -22.09 -7.06 -33.67
C PRO A 25 -20.92 -6.62 -34.56
N VAL A 26 -21.11 -6.75 -35.88
CA VAL A 26 -20.33 -6.08 -36.93
C VAL A 26 -21.05 -4.79 -37.35
N TRP A 27 -20.43 -3.63 -37.15
CA TRP A 27 -20.73 -2.36 -37.87
C TRP A 27 -19.44 -1.52 -37.88
N LEU A 28 -18.65 -1.56 -38.97
CA LEU A 28 -18.65 -0.66 -40.14
C LEU A 28 -18.01 0.71 -39.87
N ASP A 29 -16.68 0.75 -40.03
CA ASP A 29 -15.91 1.96 -40.33
C ASP A 29 -16.06 2.32 -41.82
N GLU A 30 -16.44 3.56 -42.13
CA GLU A 30 -15.91 4.28 -43.30
C GLU A 30 -16.18 5.79 -43.20
N PRO A 31 -15.14 6.65 -43.25
CA PRO A 31 -15.30 8.09 -43.44
C PRO A 31 -15.28 8.45 -44.93
N THR A 32 -16.26 9.28 -45.33
CA THR A 32 -16.40 9.85 -46.66
C THR A 32 -15.17 10.67 -47.08
N LYS A 33 -14.49 10.22 -48.14
CA LYS A 33 -13.48 10.97 -48.89
C LYS A 33 -14.15 12.07 -49.71
N ILE A 34 -13.69 13.31 -49.54
CA ILE A 34 -13.93 14.42 -50.47
C ILE A 34 -12.76 14.47 -51.47
N GLU A 35 -13.12 14.52 -52.74
CA GLU A 35 -12.24 14.48 -53.91
C GLU A 35 -11.31 15.70 -54.04
N LYS A 36 -10.08 15.43 -54.49
CA LYS A 36 -9.12 16.42 -55.00
C LYS A 36 -9.43 16.72 -56.47
N ILE A 37 -9.49 18.00 -56.83
CA ILE A 37 -9.25 18.49 -58.20
C ILE A 37 -8.30 19.69 -58.14
N GLY A 38 -7.22 19.63 -58.94
CA GLY A 38 -6.69 20.81 -59.63
C GLY A 38 -5.31 21.33 -59.23
N ASP A 39 -4.27 20.88 -59.95
CA ASP A 39 -2.93 21.48 -60.07
C ASP A 39 -2.91 23.00 -60.35
N ARG A 40 -1.99 23.74 -59.70
CA ARG A 40 -0.93 24.53 -60.38
C ARG A 40 0.11 25.09 -59.38
N ALA A 41 1.39 25.01 -59.79
CA ALA A 41 2.61 25.31 -59.04
C ALA A 41 2.96 26.83 -58.91
N PRO A 42 4.19 27.23 -58.48
CA PRO A 42 4.44 27.93 -57.22
C PRO A 42 4.90 29.39 -57.42
N LYS A 43 4.86 30.23 -56.37
CA LYS A 43 5.60 31.50 -56.37
C LYS A 43 6.15 31.87 -55.00
N LYS A 44 7.45 32.17 -55.03
CA LYS A 44 8.32 32.74 -54.00
C LYS A 44 8.05 34.23 -53.77
N ASP A 45 8.64 34.69 -52.66
CA ASP A 45 9.10 36.05 -52.33
C ASP A 45 8.18 36.89 -51.45
N GLY A 46 8.78 37.47 -50.40
CA GLY A 46 8.37 38.77 -49.89
C GLY A 46 8.33 38.93 -48.38
N LEU A 47 9.52 39.12 -47.78
CA LEU A 47 9.81 39.63 -46.44
C LEU A 47 9.16 41.00 -46.12
N LEU A 48 8.79 41.23 -44.85
CA LEU A 48 8.94 42.45 -44.01
C LEU A 48 8.03 42.31 -42.76
N ASP A 49 8.58 41.94 -41.59
CA ASP A 49 9.04 42.80 -40.47
C ASP A 49 7.93 43.56 -39.72
N CYS A 50 7.65 43.16 -38.46
CA CYS A 50 8.03 43.90 -37.24
C CYS A 50 7.39 43.34 -35.95
N GLU A 51 8.26 43.15 -34.94
CA GLU A 51 8.14 43.22 -33.46
C GLU A 51 6.97 42.55 -32.69
N ASP A 52 7.32 41.63 -31.76
CA ASP A 52 7.18 41.82 -30.29
C ASP A 52 7.50 40.53 -29.47
N GLY A 53 8.36 40.65 -28.43
CA GLY A 53 8.25 39.96 -27.12
C GLY A 53 8.65 38.48 -26.93
N PRO A 54 9.33 38.10 -25.82
CA PRO A 54 9.82 36.74 -25.57
C PRO A 54 8.78 35.87 -24.82
N THR A 55 8.47 34.69 -25.35
CA THR A 55 7.72 33.64 -24.63
C THR A 55 8.22 32.25 -25.01
N GLY A 56 8.35 31.36 -24.02
CA GLY A 56 8.51 29.93 -24.26
C GLY A 56 9.26 29.16 -23.18
N CYS A 57 8.61 28.89 -22.04
CA CYS A 57 9.00 27.84 -21.11
C CYS A 57 9.19 26.49 -21.82
N GLN A 58 10.29 25.81 -21.52
CA GLN A 58 10.52 24.42 -21.93
C GLN A 58 9.69 23.46 -21.05
N HIS A 59 9.11 22.46 -21.70
CA HIS A 59 8.23 21.42 -21.14
C HIS A 59 9.06 20.34 -20.38
N PRO A 60 8.64 19.86 -19.19
CA PRO A 60 9.36 18.84 -18.41
C PRO A 60 9.09 17.38 -18.82
N HIS A 61 8.51 17.12 -20.00
CA HIS A 61 8.08 15.77 -20.39
C HIS A 61 9.21 14.89 -20.99
N GLY A 62 10.36 15.48 -21.31
CA GLY A 62 11.51 14.77 -21.88
C GLY A 62 12.40 14.07 -20.84
N GLU A 63 12.47 14.59 -19.63
CA GLU A 63 13.36 14.09 -18.58
C GLU A 63 12.81 12.80 -17.93
N GLU A 64 11.50 12.72 -17.69
CA GLU A 64 10.86 11.51 -17.14
C GLU A 64 10.96 10.31 -18.09
N MET A 65 10.74 10.51 -19.40
CA MET A 65 10.90 9.45 -20.39
C MET A 65 12.37 9.00 -20.54
N PHE A 66 13.32 9.91 -20.32
CA PHE A 66 14.75 9.57 -20.33
C PHE A 66 15.11 8.68 -19.13
N ILE A 67 14.64 9.01 -17.92
CA ILE A 67 14.90 8.22 -16.70
C ILE A 67 14.31 6.81 -16.81
N VAL A 68 13.08 6.66 -17.32
CA VAL A 68 12.46 5.34 -17.53
C VAL A 68 13.24 4.51 -18.57
N SER A 69 13.74 5.14 -19.63
CA SER A 69 14.57 4.49 -20.64
C SER A 69 15.91 4.00 -20.06
N VAL A 70 16.56 4.84 -19.25
CA VAL A 70 17.81 4.48 -18.54
C VAL A 70 17.57 3.32 -17.57
N TYR A 71 16.48 3.36 -16.81
CA TYR A 71 16.13 2.30 -15.85
C TYR A 71 15.92 0.94 -16.55
N ASN A 72 15.24 0.91 -17.70
CA ASN A 72 15.05 -0.31 -18.49
C ASN A 72 16.37 -0.88 -19.03
N VAL A 73 17.33 -0.03 -19.39
CA VAL A 73 18.68 -0.46 -19.81
C VAL A 73 19.45 -1.05 -18.64
N VAL A 74 19.35 -0.44 -17.45
CA VAL A 74 20.01 -0.93 -16.23
C VAL A 74 19.48 -2.31 -15.83
N ILE A 75 18.16 -2.52 -15.82
CA ILE A 75 17.57 -3.84 -15.54
C ILE A 75 18.09 -4.89 -16.52
N GLU A 76 18.13 -4.56 -17.81
CA GLU A 76 18.58 -5.50 -18.84
C GLU A 76 20.06 -5.89 -18.65
N ILE A 77 20.92 -4.93 -18.30
CA ILE A 77 22.32 -5.19 -17.96
C ILE A 77 22.40 -6.13 -16.74
N HIS A 78 21.60 -5.89 -15.69
CA HIS A 78 21.56 -6.78 -14.53
C HIS A 78 21.10 -8.20 -14.88
N CYS A 79 20.13 -8.37 -15.79
CA CYS A 79 19.72 -9.69 -16.27
C CYS A 79 20.85 -10.43 -17.01
N TRP A 80 21.62 -9.73 -17.85
CA TRP A 80 22.78 -10.32 -18.54
C TRP A 80 23.89 -10.70 -17.57
N VAL A 81 24.16 -9.86 -16.56
CA VAL A 81 25.14 -10.15 -15.50
C VAL A 81 24.70 -11.36 -14.68
N ALA A 82 23.42 -11.46 -14.31
CA ALA A 82 22.89 -12.61 -13.59
C ALA A 82 23.01 -13.91 -14.42
N LEU A 83 22.69 -13.84 -15.72
CA LEU A 83 22.82 -14.99 -16.63
C LEU A 83 24.28 -15.44 -16.77
N PHE A 84 25.22 -14.48 -16.83
CA PHE A 84 26.65 -14.77 -16.81
C PHE A 84 27.06 -15.48 -15.51
N ILE A 85 26.71 -14.93 -14.35
CA ILE A 85 27.06 -15.50 -13.04
C ILE A 85 26.51 -16.93 -12.91
N ILE A 86 25.23 -17.14 -13.19
CA ILE A 86 24.59 -18.47 -13.12
C ILE A 86 25.31 -19.46 -14.05
N SER A 87 25.66 -19.05 -15.27
CA SER A 87 26.40 -19.90 -16.20
C SER A 87 27.79 -20.28 -15.65
N GLN A 88 28.51 -19.35 -15.02
CA GLN A 88 29.81 -19.63 -14.43
C GLN A 88 29.68 -20.55 -13.21
N VAL A 89 28.72 -20.28 -12.30
CA VAL A 89 28.48 -21.10 -11.09
C VAL A 89 28.19 -22.54 -11.48
N MET A 90 27.27 -22.74 -12.42
CA MET A 90 26.91 -24.07 -12.91
C MET A 90 28.08 -24.80 -13.56
N GLY A 91 28.92 -24.07 -14.29
CA GLY A 91 30.12 -24.59 -14.92
C GLY A 91 31.16 -25.12 -13.95
N TYR A 92 31.55 -24.29 -12.98
CA TYR A 92 32.50 -24.69 -11.93
C TYR A 92 31.91 -25.73 -10.99
N TRP A 93 30.60 -25.70 -10.75
CA TRP A 93 29.91 -26.74 -9.99
C TRP A 93 30.07 -28.12 -10.65
N VAL A 94 29.83 -28.21 -11.97
CA VAL A 94 30.01 -29.45 -12.73
C VAL A 94 31.47 -29.90 -12.71
N PHE A 95 32.42 -28.98 -12.82
CA PHE A 95 33.85 -29.31 -12.69
C PHE A 95 34.17 -29.99 -11.35
N PHE A 96 33.77 -29.40 -10.22
CA PHE A 96 34.07 -29.96 -8.90
C PHE A 96 33.32 -31.26 -8.60
N VAL A 97 32.11 -31.43 -9.15
CA VAL A 97 31.38 -32.71 -9.07
C VAL A 97 32.12 -33.82 -9.84
N LEU A 98 32.67 -33.51 -11.02
CA LEU A 98 33.44 -34.46 -11.83
C LEU A 98 34.80 -34.81 -11.21
N GLU A 99 35.36 -33.94 -10.38
CA GLU A 99 36.54 -34.26 -9.56
C GLU A 99 36.24 -35.15 -8.35
N GLY A 100 34.97 -35.50 -8.12
CA GLY A 100 34.56 -36.40 -7.03
C GLY A 100 34.20 -35.69 -5.73
N ASN A 101 34.05 -34.36 -5.74
CA ASN A 101 33.50 -33.63 -4.61
C ASN A 101 31.98 -33.87 -4.50
N GLY A 102 31.44 -33.85 -3.28
CA GLY A 102 29.99 -33.95 -3.07
C GLY A 102 29.24 -32.77 -3.73
N PRO A 103 27.96 -32.94 -4.12
CA PRO A 103 27.22 -31.92 -4.88
C PRO A 103 27.09 -30.60 -4.13
N PHE A 104 26.89 -30.62 -2.80
CA PHE A 104 26.80 -29.42 -1.97
C PHE A 104 28.17 -28.75 -1.74
N SER A 105 29.23 -29.54 -1.54
CA SER A 105 30.60 -29.01 -1.40
C SER A 105 31.10 -28.37 -2.70
N SER A 106 30.69 -28.93 -3.85
CA SER A 106 31.03 -28.41 -5.17
C SER A 106 30.41 -27.04 -5.45
N ILE A 107 29.19 -26.76 -4.95
CA ILE A 107 28.55 -25.44 -5.11
C ILE A 107 29.35 -24.40 -4.33
N TYR A 108 29.73 -24.74 -3.10
CA TYR A 108 30.53 -23.85 -2.26
C TYR A 108 31.90 -23.53 -2.88
N LYS A 109 32.62 -24.55 -3.38
CA LYS A 109 33.88 -24.35 -4.12
C LYS A 109 33.68 -23.51 -5.40
N ALA A 110 32.59 -23.72 -6.14
CA ALA A 110 32.28 -22.94 -7.35
C ALA A 110 32.03 -21.45 -7.05
N LEU A 111 31.34 -21.14 -5.95
CA LEU A 111 31.09 -19.77 -5.50
C LEU A 111 32.40 -19.08 -5.08
N GLN A 112 33.31 -19.78 -4.40
CA GLN A 112 34.63 -19.25 -4.03
C GLN A 112 35.51 -18.92 -5.24
N VAL A 113 35.50 -19.77 -6.27
CA VAL A 113 36.22 -19.50 -7.53
C VAL A 113 35.67 -18.24 -8.21
N ILE A 114 34.35 -18.05 -8.20
CA ILE A 114 33.70 -16.88 -8.82
C ILE A 114 33.98 -15.61 -8.04
N GLU A 115 33.94 -15.66 -6.71
CA GLU A 115 34.38 -14.57 -5.85
C GLU A 115 35.81 -14.14 -6.20
N SER A 116 36.74 -15.09 -6.38
CA SER A 116 38.12 -14.80 -6.79
C SER A 116 38.23 -14.05 -8.13
N TYR A 117 37.42 -14.42 -9.13
CA TYR A 117 37.39 -13.68 -10.40
C TYR A 117 36.83 -12.26 -10.25
N PHE A 118 35.85 -12.05 -9.36
CA PHE A 118 35.26 -10.74 -9.09
C PHE A 118 36.15 -9.84 -8.23
N SER A 119 36.91 -10.39 -7.28
CA SER A 119 37.86 -9.64 -6.46
C SER A 119 39.00 -9.02 -7.27
N PHE A 120 39.30 -9.55 -8.48
CA PHE A 120 40.26 -8.93 -9.40
C PHE A 120 39.69 -7.66 -10.08
N ILE A 121 38.36 -7.55 -10.17
CA ILE A 121 37.66 -6.45 -10.86
C ILE A 121 37.17 -5.38 -9.87
N LEU A 122 36.81 -5.76 -8.65
CA LEU A 122 36.33 -4.87 -7.59
C LEU A 122 37.05 -5.20 -6.26
N PRO A 123 37.76 -4.26 -5.63
CA PRO A 123 38.47 -4.50 -4.37
C PRO A 123 37.50 -4.51 -3.19
N TYR A 124 36.81 -5.64 -2.95
CA TYR A 124 35.97 -5.86 -1.75
C TYR A 124 36.59 -6.92 -0.83
N GLN A 125 36.21 -6.89 0.46
CA GLN A 125 36.62 -7.89 1.46
C GLN A 125 36.10 -9.30 1.10
N PRO A 126 36.91 -10.36 1.25
CA PRO A 126 36.48 -11.74 1.01
C PRO A 126 35.38 -12.20 1.98
N ILE A 127 34.25 -12.67 1.47
CA ILE A 127 33.15 -13.26 2.22
C ILE A 127 33.53 -14.67 2.72
N PHE A 128 34.31 -15.43 1.95
CA PHE A 128 34.60 -16.85 2.27
C PHE A 128 35.94 -17.13 2.96
N GLY A 129 36.64 -16.10 3.46
CA GLY A 129 37.67 -16.20 4.52
C GLY A 129 38.81 -17.23 4.35
N THR A 130 39.05 -17.75 3.14
CA THR A 130 40.01 -18.84 2.87
C THR A 130 41.16 -18.37 1.99
N ASP A 131 42.31 -19.03 2.10
CA ASP A 131 43.55 -18.69 1.39
C ASP A 131 43.38 -18.94 -0.12
N MET A 132 42.93 -17.90 -0.84
CA MET A 132 42.52 -17.91 -2.25
C MET A 132 43.60 -18.44 -3.21
N THR A 133 44.87 -18.34 -2.79
CA THR A 133 46.03 -18.82 -3.54
C THR A 133 46.10 -20.35 -3.63
N MET A 134 45.52 -21.05 -2.66
CA MET A 134 45.51 -22.52 -2.60
C MET A 134 44.46 -23.13 -3.54
N LEU A 135 43.26 -22.52 -3.61
CA LEU A 135 42.17 -23.01 -4.45
C LEU A 135 42.48 -22.84 -5.95
N MET A 136 43.05 -21.69 -6.33
CA MET A 136 43.47 -21.45 -7.73
C MET A 136 44.57 -22.43 -8.16
N LYS A 137 45.47 -22.80 -7.23
CA LYS A 137 46.51 -23.79 -7.47
C LYS A 137 45.96 -25.22 -7.60
N GLU A 138 44.92 -25.56 -6.85
CA GLU A 138 44.18 -26.83 -6.98
C GLU A 138 43.51 -26.95 -8.36
N VAL A 139 42.92 -25.86 -8.85
CA VAL A 139 42.31 -25.78 -10.19
C VAL A 139 43.36 -25.86 -11.31
N GLU A 140 44.55 -25.26 -11.13
CA GLU A 140 45.62 -25.25 -12.13
C GLU A 140 46.40 -26.59 -12.22
N ASP A 141 46.48 -27.35 -11.12
CA ASP A 141 47.14 -28.67 -11.08
C ASP A 141 46.28 -29.80 -11.66
N THR A 142 44.97 -29.63 -11.77
CA THR A 142 44.08 -30.63 -12.38
C THR A 142 44.32 -30.72 -13.88
N LYS A 143 44.67 -31.91 -14.40
CA LYS A 143 44.86 -32.14 -15.86
C LYS A 143 43.70 -32.86 -16.54
N GLN A 144 42.83 -33.52 -15.77
CA GLN A 144 41.86 -34.48 -16.31
C GLN A 144 40.53 -33.84 -16.77
N HIS A 145 40.14 -32.68 -16.20
CA HIS A 145 38.86 -32.02 -16.47
C HIS A 145 38.99 -30.56 -16.95
N ASN A 146 40.18 -30.12 -17.39
CA ASN A 146 40.42 -28.74 -17.87
C ASN A 146 39.55 -28.32 -19.06
N TRP A 147 39.04 -29.28 -19.84
CA TRP A 147 38.10 -28.99 -20.92
C TRP A 147 36.80 -28.34 -20.41
N VAL A 148 36.37 -28.63 -19.17
CA VAL A 148 35.18 -28.03 -18.54
C VAL A 148 35.45 -26.56 -18.26
N ILE A 149 36.62 -26.23 -17.68
CA ILE A 149 37.03 -24.86 -17.38
C ILE A 149 37.15 -24.01 -18.66
N HIS A 150 37.77 -24.58 -19.70
CA HIS A 150 37.84 -23.89 -21.00
C HIS A 150 36.45 -23.74 -21.64
N GLY A 151 35.57 -24.73 -21.47
CA GLY A 151 34.19 -24.66 -21.92
C GLY A 151 33.38 -23.57 -21.22
N THR A 152 33.52 -23.43 -19.90
CA THR A 152 32.79 -22.44 -19.09
C THR A 152 33.28 -21.02 -19.36
N SER A 153 34.60 -20.84 -19.52
CA SER A 153 35.20 -19.59 -19.99
C SER A 153 34.69 -19.23 -21.39
N GLY A 154 34.65 -20.20 -22.32
CA GLY A 154 34.12 -19.99 -23.67
C GLY A 154 32.64 -19.57 -23.70
N VAL A 155 31.80 -20.22 -22.89
CA VAL A 155 30.38 -19.83 -22.74
C VAL A 155 30.25 -18.43 -22.16
N GLY A 156 31.09 -18.06 -21.18
CA GLY A 156 31.15 -16.70 -20.64
C GLY A 156 31.46 -15.65 -21.70
N VAL A 157 32.47 -15.90 -22.55
CA VAL A 157 32.82 -15.00 -23.67
C VAL A 157 31.66 -14.87 -24.65
N VAL A 158 30.97 -15.98 -24.98
CA VAL A 158 29.81 -15.96 -25.89
C VAL A 158 28.67 -15.10 -25.31
N ILE A 159 28.37 -15.24 -24.02
CA ILE A 159 27.36 -14.42 -23.33
C ILE A 159 27.72 -12.94 -23.40
N CYS A 160 28.98 -12.58 -23.12
CA CYS A 160 29.44 -11.18 -23.21
C CYS A 160 29.37 -10.63 -24.64
N VAL A 161 29.75 -11.43 -25.65
CA VAL A 161 29.66 -11.03 -27.06
C VAL A 161 28.21 -10.82 -27.49
N ILE A 162 27.30 -11.72 -27.11
CA ILE A 162 25.86 -11.57 -27.39
C ILE A 162 25.30 -10.34 -26.68
N MET A 163 25.65 -10.10 -25.42
CA MET A 163 25.25 -8.90 -24.68
C MET A 163 25.71 -7.63 -25.40
N ILE A 164 26.98 -7.55 -25.82
CA ILE A 164 27.51 -6.39 -26.54
C ILE A 164 26.79 -6.20 -27.88
N ILE A 165 26.58 -7.28 -28.65
CA ILE A 165 25.83 -7.23 -29.91
C ILE A 165 24.39 -6.75 -29.67
N HIS A 166 23.72 -7.26 -28.64
CA HIS A 166 22.36 -6.89 -28.28
C HIS A 166 22.28 -5.39 -27.91
N MET A 167 23.18 -4.91 -27.06
CA MET A 167 23.25 -3.52 -26.65
C MET A 167 23.58 -2.59 -27.83
N VAL A 168 24.51 -2.98 -28.71
CA VAL A 168 24.86 -2.20 -29.92
C VAL A 168 23.72 -2.20 -30.94
N CYS A 169 23.02 -3.31 -31.12
CA CYS A 169 21.84 -3.41 -31.99
C CYS A 169 20.69 -2.57 -31.44
N LYS A 170 20.40 -2.64 -30.14
CA LYS A 170 19.36 -1.85 -29.48
C LYS A 170 19.67 -0.34 -29.58
N TRP A 171 20.93 0.04 -29.39
CA TRP A 171 21.41 1.42 -29.52
C TRP A 171 21.31 1.93 -30.96
N ARG A 172 21.64 1.11 -31.97
CA ARG A 172 21.62 1.52 -33.38
C ARG A 172 20.23 1.49 -34.04
N TYR A 173 19.32 0.63 -33.59
CA TYR A 173 18.06 0.38 -34.29
C TYR A 173 16.78 0.82 -33.55
N GLY A 174 16.86 1.38 -32.34
CA GLY A 174 15.77 2.11 -31.66
C GLY A 174 14.36 1.48 -31.74
N THR A 175 13.94 0.78 -30.68
CA THR A 175 12.53 0.48 -30.31
C THR A 175 11.53 0.36 -31.48
N SER A 176 11.69 -0.65 -32.34
CA SER A 176 10.66 -0.98 -33.36
C SER A 176 10.60 -2.47 -33.74
N LEU A 177 11.37 -3.34 -33.09
CA LEU A 177 11.27 -4.78 -33.34
C LEU A 177 11.05 -5.50 -32.02
N TRP A 178 9.78 -5.60 -31.63
CA TRP A 178 9.10 -6.79 -31.07
C TRP A 178 7.81 -6.31 -30.40
N SER A 179 6.81 -6.08 -31.25
CA SER A 179 5.41 -6.24 -30.87
C SER A 179 5.15 -7.73 -30.65
N SER A 180 4.65 -8.10 -29.48
CA SER A 180 3.98 -9.39 -29.26
C SER A 180 2.65 -9.14 -28.56
N GLU A 181 1.60 -9.54 -29.26
CA GLU A 181 0.17 -9.50 -28.94
C GLU A 181 -0.24 -10.11 -27.58
N PRO A 182 -1.46 -9.80 -27.10
CA PRO A 182 -1.99 -10.28 -25.83
C PRO A 182 -2.43 -11.75 -25.93
N VAL A 183 -1.97 -12.57 -24.99
CA VAL A 183 -2.44 -13.96 -24.85
C VAL A 183 -3.75 -13.98 -24.06
N LEU A 184 -4.86 -14.18 -24.78
CA LEU A 184 -6.11 -14.70 -24.25
C LEU A 184 -5.91 -16.11 -23.70
N ARG A 185 -6.23 -16.36 -22.43
CA ARG A 185 -6.43 -17.73 -21.93
C ARG A 185 -7.60 -17.80 -20.96
N ASN A 186 -8.75 -18.15 -21.54
CA ASN A 186 -9.93 -18.63 -20.84
C ASN A 186 -9.76 -20.15 -20.61
N VAL A 187 -9.68 -20.61 -19.37
CA VAL A 187 -10.15 -21.95 -18.94
C VAL A 187 -10.62 -21.83 -17.49
N GLY A 188 -11.91 -22.08 -17.29
CA GLY A 188 -12.56 -22.09 -15.98
C GLY A 188 -12.35 -23.37 -15.17
N ASP A 189 -12.67 -23.21 -13.89
CA ASP A 189 -13.08 -24.19 -12.90
C ASP A 189 -12.15 -25.36 -12.51
N ARG A 190 -11.53 -25.20 -11.33
CA ARG A 190 -11.80 -26.13 -10.23
C ARG A 190 -11.51 -25.52 -8.85
N ARG A 191 -12.54 -25.58 -8.01
CA ARG A 191 -12.52 -25.33 -6.56
C ARG A 191 -11.32 -25.99 -5.86
N GLN A 192 -10.65 -25.24 -5.00
CA GLN A 192 -10.30 -25.72 -3.66
C GLN A 192 -10.13 -24.53 -2.70
N SER A 193 -11.03 -24.50 -1.72
CA SER A 193 -11.01 -23.66 -0.54
C SER A 193 -9.79 -23.98 0.34
N VAL A 194 -8.97 -22.97 0.64
CA VAL A 194 -8.08 -23.01 1.80
C VAL A 194 -8.04 -21.61 2.41
N SER A 195 -8.62 -21.48 3.61
CA SER A 195 -8.37 -20.38 4.52
C SER A 195 -6.96 -20.51 5.09
N ARG A 196 -6.07 -19.56 4.81
CA ARG A 196 -4.88 -19.33 5.63
C ARG A 196 -4.63 -17.83 5.73
N GLN A 197 -4.52 -17.37 6.97
CA GLN A 197 -3.96 -16.07 7.32
C GLN A 197 -2.56 -15.95 6.68
N PRO A 198 -2.20 -14.79 6.09
CA PRO A 198 -0.83 -14.57 5.69
C PRO A 198 0.00 -14.18 6.92
N SER A 199 0.78 -15.13 7.42
CA SER A 199 1.99 -14.85 8.18
C SER A 199 3.07 -14.43 7.18
N PHE A 200 3.51 -13.18 7.25
CA PHE A 200 4.63 -12.70 6.46
C PHE A 200 5.93 -13.14 7.14
N THR A 201 6.62 -14.09 6.53
CA THR A 201 7.93 -14.58 6.97
C THR A 201 9.02 -13.64 6.48
N LEU A 202 9.83 -13.18 7.42
CA LEU A 202 11.09 -12.47 7.26
C LEU A 202 12.07 -13.26 6.37
N SER A 203 12.81 -12.57 5.50
CA SER A 203 13.96 -13.12 4.75
C SER A 203 15.07 -12.07 4.73
N GLU A 204 16.21 -12.41 5.33
CA GLU A 204 17.47 -11.63 5.47
C GLU A 204 18.37 -11.71 4.22
N TRP A 205 19.58 -11.11 4.32
CA TRP A 205 20.80 -11.04 3.48
C TRP A 205 21.07 -9.60 2.94
N THR A 206 21.84 -8.73 3.63
CA THR A 206 23.33 -8.49 3.67
C THR A 206 23.97 -8.14 2.31
N ASP A 207 24.94 -7.23 2.11
CA ASP A 207 25.68 -6.17 2.84
C ASP A 207 26.57 -5.38 1.82
N ALA A 208 27.23 -4.29 2.28
CA ALA A 208 28.52 -3.68 1.83
C ALA A 208 28.48 -2.34 1.01
N GLN A 209 29.27 -1.26 1.23
CA GLN A 209 30.31 -0.87 2.23
C GLN A 209 30.90 0.55 1.90
N GLU A 210 31.45 1.23 2.94
CA GLU A 210 32.61 2.18 3.01
C GLU A 210 32.66 3.62 2.41
N ASP A 211 32.60 4.63 3.31
CA ASP A 211 33.60 5.63 3.80
C ASP A 211 34.47 6.62 2.95
N LEU A 212 34.68 7.80 3.59
CA LEU A 212 35.65 8.94 3.44
C LEU A 212 35.20 10.18 2.60
N LEU A 213 35.26 11.48 2.99
CA LEU A 213 35.96 12.30 4.02
C LEU A 213 35.17 13.61 4.34
N ASP A 214 35.50 14.21 5.50
CA ASP A 214 35.05 15.45 6.17
C ASP A 214 34.69 16.70 5.33
N LEU A 215 33.64 17.41 5.78
CA LEU A 215 33.55 18.87 6.05
C LEU A 215 32.17 19.19 6.69
N ASP A 216 32.14 19.89 7.83
CA ASP A 216 30.97 20.15 8.71
C ASP A 216 29.66 20.66 8.03
N PRO A 217 28.47 20.05 8.28
CA PRO A 217 27.23 20.85 8.42
C PRO A 217 26.05 20.26 9.26
N VAL A 218 25.13 21.17 9.62
CA VAL A 218 23.69 21.10 10.02
C VAL A 218 22.96 19.73 9.93
N PRO A 219 22.13 19.32 10.94
CA PRO A 219 21.66 17.94 11.05
C PRO A 219 20.50 17.56 10.10
N GLN A 220 20.68 16.43 9.39
CA GLN A 220 19.69 15.75 8.55
C GLN A 220 19.27 14.40 9.19
N THR A 221 18.11 13.89 8.79
CA THR A 221 17.51 12.59 9.17
C THR A 221 18.46 11.40 8.88
N PRO A 222 18.68 10.47 9.83
CA PRO A 222 19.59 9.35 9.63
C PRO A 222 18.98 8.25 8.74
N VAL A 223 19.83 7.64 7.91
CA VAL A 223 19.57 6.42 7.14
C VAL A 223 20.11 5.22 7.94
N PHE A 224 19.30 4.17 8.08
CA PHE A 224 19.54 3.03 8.96
C PHE A 224 20.54 2.00 8.39
N ASP A 225 21.43 1.50 9.25
CA ASP A 225 22.15 0.23 9.05
C ASP A 225 22.27 -0.50 10.42
N MET A 226 21.99 -1.80 10.45
CA MET A 226 21.76 -2.57 11.69
C MET A 226 22.76 -3.73 11.83
N GLY A 227 23.69 -3.60 12.77
CA GLY A 227 24.60 -4.66 13.19
C GLY A 227 23.93 -5.66 14.15
N THR A 228 24.21 -6.95 13.93
CA THR A 228 23.77 -8.07 14.77
C THR A 228 24.82 -8.40 15.84
N ASP A 229 24.36 -8.73 17.05
CA ASP A 229 25.05 -9.69 17.92
C ASP A 229 24.07 -10.29 18.94
N ILE A 230 23.83 -11.60 18.83
CA ILE A 230 23.04 -12.40 19.77
C ILE A 230 24.02 -13.19 20.65
N ARG A 231 23.84 -13.12 21.98
CA ARG A 231 24.30 -14.16 22.91
C ARG A 231 23.09 -14.88 23.51
N ALA A 232 23.10 -16.20 23.34
CA ALA A 232 22.15 -17.14 23.92
C ALA A 232 22.51 -17.44 25.38
N GLU A 233 21.51 -17.50 26.25
CA GLU A 233 21.56 -18.33 27.46
C GLU A 233 20.14 -18.79 27.82
N ALA A 234 20.05 -20.09 28.14
CA ALA A 234 18.83 -20.85 28.34
C ALA A 234 18.30 -20.71 29.78
N ASP A 235 17.01 -20.96 29.99
CA ASP A 235 16.63 -22.00 30.94
C ASP A 235 15.21 -22.53 30.73
N ALA A 236 15.09 -23.86 30.89
CA ALA A 236 13.88 -24.64 30.71
C ALA A 236 13.33 -25.07 32.08
N SER A 237 12.05 -24.80 32.34
CA SER A 237 11.32 -25.44 33.44
C SER A 237 10.01 -26.08 32.94
N THR A 238 10.17 -27.34 32.55
CA THR A 238 9.24 -28.50 32.64
C THR A 238 7.82 -28.30 33.18
N LEU A 239 6.84 -28.76 32.39
CA LEU A 239 5.64 -29.45 32.88
C LEU A 239 5.42 -30.74 32.07
N THR A 240 5.71 -31.89 32.69
CA THR A 240 5.52 -33.23 32.16
C THR A 240 4.11 -33.75 32.47
N VAL A 241 3.42 -34.35 31.49
CA VAL A 241 2.21 -35.16 31.70
C VAL A 241 2.47 -36.60 31.26
N THR A 242 2.07 -37.54 32.10
CA THR A 242 2.26 -39.00 31.97
C THR A 242 1.38 -39.63 30.88
N PRO A 243 1.88 -40.63 30.13
CA PRO A 243 1.08 -41.33 29.13
C PRO A 243 0.27 -42.46 29.77
N VAL A 244 -1.05 -42.45 29.59
CA VAL A 244 -1.94 -43.56 29.98
C VAL A 244 -2.25 -44.38 28.72
N GLY A 245 -1.99 -45.69 28.80
CA GLY A 245 -1.99 -46.62 27.67
C GLY A 245 -3.34 -46.76 26.94
N LEU A 246 -3.27 -46.76 25.61
CA LEU A 246 -4.38 -47.12 24.72
C LEU A 246 -4.51 -48.64 24.62
N GLN A 247 -5.63 -49.17 25.10
CA GLN A 247 -6.07 -50.53 24.81
C GLN A 247 -6.64 -50.57 23.38
N GLU A 248 -5.92 -51.23 22.47
CA GLU A 248 -6.37 -51.52 21.11
C GLU A 248 -7.67 -52.35 21.11
N ARG A 249 -8.75 -51.79 20.56
CA ARG A 249 -9.80 -52.58 19.90
C ARG A 249 -10.16 -51.96 18.56
N ARG A 250 -10.12 -52.83 17.56
CA ARG A 250 -10.31 -52.60 16.11
C ARG A 250 -11.65 -51.92 15.77
N GLY A 251 -11.58 -50.97 14.84
CA GLY A 251 -12.58 -50.83 13.78
C GLY A 251 -13.46 -49.57 13.78
N SER A 252 -12.90 -48.42 13.40
CA SER A 252 -13.59 -47.40 12.59
C SER A 252 -12.58 -46.35 12.12
N ASN A 253 -12.44 -46.13 10.81
CA ASN A 253 -11.55 -45.13 10.21
C ASN A 253 -12.20 -43.74 10.23
N VAL A 254 -12.59 -43.27 11.41
CA VAL A 254 -13.03 -41.89 11.61
C VAL A 254 -12.10 -41.29 12.66
N SER A 255 -11.16 -40.45 12.22
CA SER A 255 -10.46 -39.57 13.16
C SER A 255 -11.51 -38.67 13.78
N LEU A 256 -11.84 -38.91 15.05
CA LEU A 256 -12.53 -37.91 15.87
C LEU A 256 -11.53 -36.77 16.10
N THR A 257 -11.49 -35.82 15.18
CA THR A 257 -10.93 -34.51 15.46
C THR A 257 -11.87 -33.88 16.47
N LEU A 258 -11.43 -33.76 17.72
CA LEU A 258 -12.10 -32.92 18.70
C LEU A 258 -12.00 -31.48 18.19
N ASP A 259 -13.08 -31.02 17.57
CA ASP A 259 -13.22 -29.66 17.11
C ASP A 259 -13.39 -28.77 18.35
N MET A 260 -12.31 -28.08 18.75
CA MET A 260 -12.33 -27.07 19.82
C MET A 260 -12.91 -25.73 19.30
N CYS A 261 -13.75 -25.77 18.27
CA CYS A 261 -14.61 -24.65 17.91
C CYS A 261 -15.62 -24.41 19.04
N THR A 262 -15.36 -23.34 19.78
CA THR A 262 -16.28 -22.49 20.55
C THR A 262 -17.64 -23.12 20.90
N PRO A 263 -17.90 -23.51 22.16
CA PRO A 263 -19.26 -23.87 22.56
C PRO A 263 -20.10 -22.58 22.58
N GLY A 264 -21.06 -22.50 21.65
CA GLY A 264 -22.19 -21.57 21.73
C GLY A 264 -22.24 -20.50 20.63
N CYS A 265 -22.62 -20.89 19.42
CA CYS A 265 -23.21 -19.96 18.45
C CYS A 265 -24.45 -20.61 17.83
N THR A 266 -25.49 -20.73 18.64
CA THR A 266 -26.86 -20.94 18.16
C THR A 266 -27.74 -19.92 18.88
N GLU A 267 -27.86 -18.72 18.31
CA GLU A 267 -29.15 -18.07 18.01
C GLU A 267 -28.94 -16.71 17.31
N PRO A 268 -29.79 -16.34 16.34
CA PRO A 268 -29.71 -15.08 15.62
C PRO A 268 -30.55 -13.99 16.33
N TYR A 269 -30.07 -12.75 16.27
CA TYR A 269 -30.68 -11.51 16.75
C TYR A 269 -30.68 -11.25 18.27
N GLY A 270 -30.09 -10.11 18.64
CA GLY A 270 -30.43 -9.37 19.85
C GLY A 270 -29.42 -9.48 20.99
N TYR A 271 -28.80 -8.35 21.33
CA TYR A 271 -28.23 -8.02 22.64
C TYR A 271 -27.49 -9.15 23.40
N GLY A 272 -26.16 -9.18 23.26
CA GLY A 272 -25.29 -9.89 24.21
C GLY A 272 -24.62 -11.16 23.67
N ALA A 273 -24.15 -11.15 22.42
CA ALA A 273 -23.15 -12.13 22.00
C ALA A 273 -21.92 -11.99 22.91
N GLN A 274 -21.70 -12.96 23.80
CA GLN A 274 -20.47 -13.02 24.59
C GLN A 274 -19.31 -13.15 23.59
N LEU A 275 -18.52 -12.08 23.50
CA LEU A 275 -17.29 -12.06 22.72
C LEU A 275 -16.40 -13.24 23.12
N SER A 276 -15.59 -13.77 22.18
CA SER A 276 -14.64 -14.81 22.56
C SER A 276 -13.68 -14.28 23.64
N PRO A 277 -13.10 -15.12 24.52
CA PRO A 277 -12.14 -14.66 25.52
C PRO A 277 -10.97 -13.85 24.92
N ARG A 278 -10.57 -14.20 23.69
CA ARG A 278 -9.57 -13.46 22.92
C ARG A 278 -10.07 -12.08 22.53
N ASP A 279 -11.28 -11.97 21.99
CA ASP A 279 -11.85 -10.68 21.59
C ASP A 279 -12.13 -9.78 22.78
N GLN A 280 -12.55 -10.35 23.92
CA GLN A 280 -12.68 -9.63 25.19
C GLN A 280 -11.33 -9.08 25.64
N SER A 281 -10.27 -9.89 25.65
CA SER A 281 -8.93 -9.44 26.03
C SER A 281 -8.39 -8.35 25.09
N ALA A 282 -8.67 -8.46 23.78
CA ALA A 282 -8.28 -7.47 22.80
C ALA A 282 -9.02 -6.14 23.00
N GLN A 283 -10.33 -6.19 23.24
CA GLN A 283 -11.09 -4.98 23.56
C GLN A 283 -10.63 -4.34 24.87
N GLU A 284 -10.32 -5.13 25.88
CA GLU A 284 -9.83 -4.61 27.15
C GLU A 284 -8.46 -3.95 27.00
N TYR A 285 -7.54 -4.57 26.26
CA TYR A 285 -6.26 -3.95 25.90
C TYR A 285 -6.49 -2.60 25.23
N LEU A 286 -7.36 -2.51 24.22
CA LEU A 286 -7.63 -1.25 23.54
C LEU A 286 -8.31 -0.20 24.44
N ARG A 287 -9.10 -0.62 25.43
CA ARG A 287 -9.73 0.30 26.39
C ARG A 287 -8.78 0.81 27.46
N GLN A 288 -7.73 0.06 27.78
CA GLN A 288 -6.80 0.37 28.87
C GLN A 288 -5.41 0.79 28.41
N GLY A 289 -5.02 0.48 27.18
CA GLY A 289 -3.70 0.73 26.62
C GLY A 289 -3.30 2.20 26.76
N THR A 290 -2.15 2.43 27.37
CA THR A 290 -1.60 3.75 27.69
C THR A 290 -0.10 3.65 27.86
N HIS A 291 0.62 4.63 27.33
CA HIS A 291 2.04 4.82 27.56
C HIS A 291 2.36 6.31 27.48
N ILE A 292 2.28 6.98 28.64
CA ILE A 292 2.50 8.43 28.74
C ILE A 292 3.98 8.74 28.58
N LEU A 293 4.30 9.61 27.63
CA LEU A 293 5.65 10.10 27.34
C LEU A 293 5.75 11.59 27.67
N THR A 294 6.77 11.93 28.44
CA THR A 294 7.22 13.33 28.61
C THR A 294 8.06 13.75 27.40
N PRO A 295 8.28 15.06 27.16
CA PRO A 295 9.10 15.56 26.06
C PRO A 295 10.49 14.92 25.99
N ALA A 296 11.17 14.78 27.13
CA ALA A 296 12.48 14.14 27.22
C ALA A 296 12.44 12.63 26.88
N MET A 297 11.35 11.94 27.26
CA MET A 297 11.16 10.52 26.94
C MET A 297 10.80 10.32 25.47
N LEU A 298 10.04 11.23 24.87
CA LEU A 298 9.55 11.12 23.49
C LEU A 298 10.68 10.97 22.48
N HIS A 299 11.74 11.78 22.61
CA HIS A 299 12.88 11.69 21.70
C HIS A 299 13.63 10.36 21.82
N THR A 300 13.88 9.92 23.06
CA THR A 300 14.52 8.62 23.33
C THR A 300 13.67 7.47 22.80
N ARG A 301 12.35 7.54 23.03
CA ARG A 301 11.39 6.53 22.59
C ARG A 301 11.29 6.45 21.07
N ALA A 302 11.34 7.60 20.38
CA ALA A 302 11.33 7.65 18.93
C ALA A 302 12.56 7.00 18.28
N MET A 303 13.68 6.81 19.01
CA MET A 303 14.88 6.14 18.50
C MET A 303 14.94 4.65 18.88
N ASP A 304 13.95 4.14 19.60
CA ASP A 304 13.90 2.78 20.14
C ASP A 304 12.97 1.88 19.31
N ASP A 305 13.43 1.56 18.09
CA ASP A 305 12.62 0.87 17.10
C ASP A 305 12.13 -0.50 17.56
N GLN A 306 12.96 -1.24 18.29
CA GLN A 306 12.64 -2.59 18.74
C GLN A 306 11.43 -2.59 19.69
N ASN A 307 11.41 -1.68 20.66
CA ASN A 307 10.30 -1.62 21.60
C ASN A 307 9.05 -0.98 20.97
N LEU A 308 9.20 -0.04 20.03
CA LEU A 308 8.07 0.48 19.26
C LEU A 308 7.43 -0.62 18.40
N GLN A 309 8.24 -1.48 17.81
CA GLN A 309 7.78 -2.62 17.03
C GLN A 309 7.05 -3.64 17.90
N ALA A 310 7.58 -3.97 19.08
CA ALA A 310 6.93 -4.83 20.03
C ALA A 310 5.56 -4.26 20.47
N GLU A 311 5.52 -3.00 20.90
CA GLU A 311 4.30 -2.30 21.32
C GLU A 311 3.23 -2.27 20.20
N PHE A 312 3.65 -2.02 18.96
CA PHE A 312 2.77 -2.02 17.80
C PHE A 312 2.12 -3.39 17.55
N TYR A 313 2.90 -4.48 17.58
CA TYR A 313 2.41 -5.83 17.30
C TYR A 313 1.59 -6.43 18.46
N GLU A 314 1.81 -5.98 19.69
CA GLU A 314 0.96 -6.32 20.83
C GLU A 314 -0.40 -5.64 20.75
N THR A 315 -0.46 -4.43 20.17
CA THR A 315 -1.71 -3.67 20.06
C THR A 315 -2.67 -4.35 19.07
N PRO A 316 -3.89 -4.75 19.48
CA PRO A 316 -4.85 -5.41 18.59
C PRO A 316 -5.30 -4.52 17.43
N MET A 317 -5.57 -5.10 16.25
CA MET A 317 -6.00 -4.34 15.06
C MET A 317 -7.51 -4.04 15.01
N ASN A 318 -8.35 -4.78 15.75
CA ASN A 318 -9.81 -4.58 15.81
C ASN A 318 -10.54 -4.58 14.45
N PHE A 319 -10.08 -5.38 13.49
CA PHE A 319 -10.80 -5.58 12.23
C PHE A 319 -12.14 -6.28 12.45
N VAL A 320 -13.15 -5.89 11.68
CA VAL A 320 -14.47 -6.52 11.69
C VAL A 320 -14.43 -7.83 10.90
N ASP A 321 -15.11 -8.88 11.39
CA ASP A 321 -15.26 -10.12 10.61
C ASP A 321 -16.18 -9.83 9.41
N PRO A 322 -15.75 -10.12 8.16
CA PRO A 322 -16.60 -9.96 6.97
C PRO A 322 -17.97 -10.63 7.05
N LYS A 323 -18.13 -11.66 7.90
CA LYS A 323 -19.42 -12.31 8.15
C LYS A 323 -20.46 -11.38 8.81
N GLU A 324 -20.03 -10.35 9.53
CA GLU A 324 -20.93 -9.34 10.12
C GLU A 324 -21.60 -8.48 9.04
N TYR A 325 -20.99 -8.40 7.86
CA TYR A 325 -21.46 -7.62 6.71
C TYR A 325 -21.91 -8.51 5.55
N ASN A 326 -22.94 -9.34 5.78
CA ASN A 326 -23.48 -10.26 4.77
C ASN A 326 -24.66 -9.64 3.98
N TYR A 327 -24.39 -8.57 3.23
CA TYR A 327 -25.37 -7.89 2.38
C TYR A 327 -25.03 -8.05 0.89
N PRO A 328 -25.95 -8.55 0.05
CA PRO A 328 -25.74 -8.62 -1.40
C PRO A 328 -25.37 -7.26 -1.98
N GLY A 329 -24.38 -7.18 -2.86
CA GLY A 329 -23.97 -5.93 -3.52
C GLY A 329 -23.00 -5.05 -2.72
N LEU A 330 -22.84 -5.26 -1.41
CA LEU A 330 -21.98 -4.46 -0.53
C LEU A 330 -20.51 -4.40 -0.97
N VAL A 331 -20.03 -5.48 -1.59
CA VAL A 331 -18.67 -5.57 -2.14
C VAL A 331 -18.36 -4.43 -3.12
N ARG A 332 -19.38 -3.87 -3.80
CA ARG A 332 -19.20 -2.74 -4.74
C ARG A 332 -18.96 -1.40 -4.05
N LYS A 333 -19.29 -1.28 -2.76
CA LYS A 333 -19.08 -0.08 -1.95
C LYS A 333 -17.79 -0.13 -1.12
N ASN A 334 -17.05 -1.23 -1.17
CA ASN A 334 -15.80 -1.45 -0.43
C ASN A 334 -14.63 -1.61 -1.37
N ARG A 335 -13.64 -0.71 -1.29
CA ARG A 335 -12.40 -0.81 -2.06
C ARG A 335 -11.61 -2.05 -1.66
N TYR A 336 -11.60 -2.39 -0.36
CA TYR A 336 -10.93 -3.57 0.18
C TYR A 336 -11.92 -4.45 0.96
N LYS A 337 -12.03 -5.73 0.58
CA LYS A 337 -13.00 -6.68 1.16
C LYS A 337 -12.83 -6.91 2.67
N THR A 338 -11.61 -6.75 3.17
CA THR A 338 -11.24 -7.02 4.57
C THR A 338 -11.18 -5.76 5.43
N ILE A 339 -11.33 -4.57 4.84
CA ILE A 339 -11.31 -3.30 5.57
C ILE A 339 -12.73 -2.77 5.63
N LEU A 340 -13.43 -3.11 6.71
CA LEU A 340 -14.83 -2.81 6.92
C LEU A 340 -15.00 -1.86 8.11
N PRO A 341 -16.00 -0.97 8.09
CA PRO A 341 -16.22 -0.03 9.17
C PRO A 341 -16.77 -0.75 10.40
N ASN A 342 -16.27 -0.44 11.60
CA ASN A 342 -16.82 -0.99 12.84
C ASN A 342 -18.28 -0.54 13.02
N PRO A 343 -19.24 -1.44 13.32
CA PRO A 343 -20.66 -1.09 13.31
C PRO A 343 -21.08 0.02 14.29
N HIS A 344 -20.44 0.09 15.46
CA HIS A 344 -20.84 1.02 16.54
C HIS A 344 -20.52 2.49 16.25
N SER A 345 -19.55 2.75 15.38
CA SER A 345 -19.06 4.09 15.02
C SER A 345 -19.25 4.38 13.53
N ARG A 346 -19.90 3.49 12.78
CA ARG A 346 -20.10 3.65 11.33
C ARG A 346 -20.93 4.88 11.03
N VAL A 347 -20.57 5.61 9.97
CA VAL A 347 -21.40 6.67 9.43
C VAL A 347 -22.55 6.06 8.63
N ASN A 348 -23.78 6.46 8.96
CA ASN A 348 -24.99 5.99 8.28
C ASN A 348 -25.53 7.11 7.39
N LEU A 349 -25.64 6.85 6.08
CA LEU A 349 -26.21 7.81 5.15
C LEU A 349 -27.72 7.91 5.36
N LYS A 350 -28.26 9.12 5.32
CA LYS A 350 -29.71 9.36 5.32
C LYS A 350 -30.26 9.06 3.94
N SER A 351 -31.26 8.20 3.85
CA SER A 351 -31.91 7.77 2.61
C SER A 351 -33.44 7.86 2.76
N GLN A 352 -34.16 7.98 1.65
CA GLN A 352 -35.63 7.92 1.65
C GLN A 352 -36.14 6.50 1.99
N ASP A 353 -35.35 5.49 1.64
CA ASP A 353 -35.61 4.09 1.96
C ASP A 353 -34.61 3.62 3.02
N GLU A 354 -34.94 3.84 4.29
CA GLU A 354 -34.07 3.49 5.42
C GLU A 354 -33.89 1.96 5.57
N ASP A 355 -34.80 1.16 5.00
CA ASP A 355 -34.75 -0.30 5.04
C ASP A 355 -33.75 -0.86 4.02
N ASP A 356 -33.38 -0.11 2.98
CA ASP A 356 -32.30 -0.49 2.07
C ASP A 356 -30.92 -0.18 2.69
N PHE A 357 -30.31 -1.22 3.24
CA PHE A 357 -28.96 -1.16 3.82
C PHE A 357 -27.92 -0.60 2.85
N LEU A 358 -27.99 -0.90 1.56
CA LEU A 358 -26.99 -0.39 0.62
C LEU A 358 -27.10 1.13 0.47
N SER A 359 -28.31 1.69 0.46
CA SER A 359 -28.53 3.14 0.37
C SER A 359 -28.00 3.90 1.59
N THR A 360 -28.04 3.29 2.77
CA THR A 360 -27.57 3.87 4.05
C THR A 360 -26.10 3.56 4.37
N TYR A 361 -25.44 2.77 3.52
CA TYR A 361 -24.06 2.33 3.73
C TYR A 361 -23.02 3.23 3.07
N ILE A 362 -22.00 3.58 3.84
CA ILE A 362 -20.70 4.07 3.38
C ILE A 362 -19.59 3.46 4.26
N ASN A 363 -18.42 3.19 3.67
CA ASN A 363 -17.26 2.71 4.42
C ASN A 363 -16.56 3.88 5.12
N ALA A 364 -17.13 4.30 6.25
CA ALA A 364 -16.63 5.40 7.05
C ALA A 364 -16.98 5.20 8.53
N ASN A 365 -16.15 5.74 9.42
CA ASN A 365 -16.37 5.74 10.86
C ASN A 365 -16.17 7.14 11.44
N TYR A 366 -16.99 7.49 12.43
CA TYR A 366 -16.71 8.62 13.32
C TYR A 366 -15.56 8.28 14.25
N LEU A 367 -14.68 9.24 14.44
CA LEU A 367 -13.54 9.14 15.34
C LEU A 367 -13.57 10.25 16.39
N LYS A 368 -13.12 9.90 17.59
CA LYS A 368 -12.92 10.86 18.66
C LYS A 368 -11.69 11.71 18.40
N GLY A 369 -11.75 12.96 18.87
CA GLY A 369 -10.61 13.87 18.88
C GLY A 369 -9.96 13.96 20.25
N TYR A 370 -9.04 14.90 20.37
CA TYR A 370 -8.43 15.26 21.65
C TYR A 370 -9.48 15.53 22.75
N GLY A 371 -9.25 14.98 23.95
CA GLY A 371 -10.15 15.10 25.10
C GLY A 371 -11.48 14.35 24.94
N ASP A 372 -11.48 13.22 24.22
CA ASP A 372 -12.66 12.41 23.92
C ASP A 372 -13.79 13.20 23.24
N LYS A 373 -13.44 14.24 22.47
CA LYS A 373 -14.41 14.99 21.67
C LYS A 373 -15.03 14.07 20.63
N GLU A 374 -16.28 13.69 20.85
CA GLU A 374 -17.05 12.86 19.94
C GLU A 374 -17.15 13.49 18.55
N GLN A 375 -17.14 12.64 17.51
CA GLN A 375 -17.32 13.03 16.11
C GLN A 375 -16.42 14.19 15.67
N ALA A 376 -15.15 14.19 16.11
CA ALA A 376 -14.19 15.19 15.70
C ALA A 376 -13.72 14.97 14.25
N TYR A 377 -13.63 13.70 13.85
CA TYR A 377 -13.20 13.29 12.52
C TYR A 377 -14.12 12.22 11.94
N ILE A 378 -14.08 12.08 10.62
CA ILE A 378 -14.56 10.90 9.90
C ILE A 378 -13.38 10.31 9.15
N ALA A 379 -13.06 9.04 9.42
CA ALA A 379 -12.12 8.28 8.62
C ALA A 379 -12.87 7.44 7.59
N THR A 380 -12.52 7.56 6.31
CA THR A 380 -13.17 6.83 5.22
C THR A 380 -12.16 6.36 4.17
N GLN A 381 -12.56 5.37 3.37
CA GLN A 381 -11.78 4.94 2.21
C GLN A 381 -11.77 6.02 1.12
N GLY A 382 -10.78 5.96 0.22
CA GLY A 382 -10.79 6.78 -0.99
C GLY A 382 -11.99 6.41 -1.85
N PRO A 383 -12.83 7.39 -2.26
CA PRO A 383 -14.00 7.12 -3.09
C PRO A 383 -13.66 6.24 -4.29
N THR A 384 -14.56 5.31 -4.60
CA THR A 384 -14.56 4.55 -5.84
C THR A 384 -15.58 5.18 -6.78
N VAL A 385 -15.53 4.84 -8.06
CA VAL A 385 -16.51 5.31 -9.06
C VAL A 385 -17.97 5.08 -8.64
N ASN A 386 -18.25 4.02 -7.87
CA ASN A 386 -19.60 3.69 -7.40
C ASN A 386 -20.02 4.42 -6.11
N THR A 387 -19.08 5.07 -5.43
CA THR A 387 -19.30 5.67 -4.09
C THR A 387 -19.03 7.17 -4.07
N VAL A 388 -18.78 7.83 -5.21
CA VAL A 388 -18.60 9.29 -5.27
C VAL A 388 -19.86 10.02 -4.78
N GLY A 389 -21.05 9.58 -5.23
CA GLY A 389 -22.33 10.14 -4.76
C GLY A 389 -22.54 9.92 -3.25
N ASP A 390 -22.27 8.71 -2.76
CA ASP A 390 -22.30 8.38 -1.32
C ASP A 390 -21.38 9.30 -0.51
N PHE A 391 -20.17 9.58 -1.01
CA PHE A 391 -19.19 10.42 -0.36
C PHE A 391 -19.67 11.87 -0.25
N TRP A 392 -20.18 12.47 -1.33
CA TRP A 392 -20.70 13.83 -1.27
C TRP A 392 -21.96 13.96 -0.40
N ARG A 393 -22.80 12.91 -0.37
CA ARG A 393 -23.91 12.85 0.59
C ARG A 393 -23.43 12.86 2.04
N MET A 394 -22.39 12.08 2.34
CA MET A 394 -21.75 12.10 3.66
C MET A 394 -21.25 13.50 4.01
N VAL A 395 -20.47 14.12 3.11
CA VAL A 395 -19.94 15.47 3.29
C VAL A 395 -21.05 16.48 3.60
N TRP A 396 -22.14 16.43 2.84
CA TRP A 396 -23.29 17.32 3.03
C TRP A 396 -24.04 17.04 4.34
N GLN A 397 -24.42 15.80 4.62
CA GLN A 397 -25.25 15.50 5.80
C GLN A 397 -24.50 15.78 7.11
N GLU A 398 -23.18 15.58 7.12
CA GLU A 398 -22.32 15.75 8.30
C GLU A 398 -21.86 17.20 8.46
N LYS A 399 -22.22 18.10 7.52
CA LYS A 399 -21.79 19.51 7.55
C LYS A 399 -20.27 19.65 7.69
N SER A 400 -19.52 18.75 7.04
CA SER A 400 -18.06 18.70 7.14
C SER A 400 -17.44 19.92 6.48
N PRO A 401 -16.65 20.73 7.21
CA PRO A 401 -16.05 21.94 6.66
C PRO A 401 -14.75 21.66 5.91
N ILE A 402 -14.11 20.50 6.18
CA ILE A 402 -12.76 20.18 5.72
C ILE A 402 -12.70 18.71 5.27
N ILE A 403 -12.04 18.48 4.14
CA ILE A 403 -11.61 17.17 3.66
C ILE A 403 -10.09 17.16 3.57
N VAL A 404 -9.45 16.12 4.11
CA VAL A 404 -8.01 15.87 4.00
C VAL A 404 -7.80 14.56 3.25
N MET A 405 -7.23 14.66 2.06
CA MET A 405 -6.90 13.55 1.16
C MET A 405 -5.39 13.31 1.17
N ILE A 406 -4.96 12.14 1.64
CA ILE A 406 -3.53 11.81 1.84
C ILE A 406 -3.15 10.62 0.94
N THR A 407 -3.45 10.73 -0.35
CA THR A 407 -3.15 9.71 -1.35
C THR A 407 -3.11 10.34 -2.74
N ASN A 408 -2.26 9.81 -3.61
CA ASN A 408 -2.41 10.08 -5.04
C ASN A 408 -3.58 9.24 -5.60
N LEU A 409 -4.11 9.64 -6.76
CA LEU A 409 -5.18 8.92 -7.44
C LEU A 409 -4.72 7.52 -7.84
N GLU A 410 -3.48 7.42 -8.35
CA GLU A 410 -2.83 6.18 -8.72
C GLU A 410 -1.44 6.07 -8.10
N GLU A 411 -1.14 4.91 -7.55
CA GLU A 411 0.17 4.55 -7.00
C GLU A 411 0.43 3.09 -7.40
N LYS A 412 0.92 2.88 -8.64
CA LYS A 412 0.96 1.60 -9.39
C LYS A 412 -0.41 1.02 -9.76
N ASN A 413 -1.41 1.21 -8.91
CA ASN A 413 -2.82 0.86 -9.12
C ASN A 413 -3.70 2.01 -8.64
N GLU A 414 -4.96 2.03 -9.06
CA GLU A 414 -5.96 2.99 -8.59
C GLU A 414 -6.12 2.93 -7.07
N LYS A 415 -5.84 4.06 -6.40
CA LYS A 415 -5.97 4.24 -4.95
C LYS A 415 -7.21 5.04 -4.58
N CYS A 416 -7.62 5.97 -5.44
CA CYS A 416 -8.77 6.83 -5.25
C CYS A 416 -9.30 7.27 -6.62
N ALA A 417 -10.62 7.28 -6.82
CA ALA A 417 -11.22 7.94 -7.96
C ALA A 417 -11.14 9.46 -7.77
N GLU A 418 -10.99 10.21 -8.86
CA GLU A 418 -11.21 11.66 -8.82
C GLU A 418 -12.70 11.91 -8.56
N TYR A 419 -12.99 12.58 -7.45
CA TYR A 419 -14.37 12.79 -6.98
C TYR A 419 -14.79 14.25 -6.95
N TRP A 420 -13.91 15.18 -7.33
CA TRP A 420 -14.21 16.60 -7.45
C TRP A 420 -14.39 17.00 -8.92
N PRO A 421 -15.20 18.02 -9.22
CA PRO A 421 -15.32 18.56 -10.57
C PRO A 421 -14.13 19.46 -10.94
N GLU A 422 -13.98 19.75 -12.23
CA GLU A 422 -13.15 20.86 -12.71
C GLU A 422 -13.80 22.21 -12.38
N ASP A 423 -15.09 22.36 -12.72
CA ASP A 423 -15.88 23.58 -12.45
C ASP A 423 -17.04 23.30 -11.48
N THR A 424 -18.08 22.60 -11.96
CA THR A 424 -19.30 22.30 -11.18
C THR A 424 -19.86 20.92 -11.52
N VAL A 425 -20.34 20.20 -10.52
CA VAL A 425 -21.11 18.94 -10.68
C VAL A 425 -22.24 18.88 -9.68
N THR A 426 -23.33 18.18 -10.03
CA THR A 426 -24.45 17.94 -9.12
C THR A 426 -24.57 16.45 -8.77
N HIS A 427 -24.55 16.14 -7.49
CA HIS A 427 -24.81 14.80 -6.95
C HIS A 427 -26.04 14.82 -6.04
N GLU A 428 -27.12 14.14 -6.45
CA GLU A 428 -28.36 14.01 -5.64
C GLU A 428 -28.89 15.34 -5.08
N GLY A 429 -28.87 16.40 -5.91
CA GLY A 429 -29.33 17.74 -5.53
C GLY A 429 -28.29 18.62 -4.84
N ILE A 430 -27.11 18.07 -4.53
CA ILE A 430 -25.97 18.82 -3.99
C ILE A 430 -25.11 19.29 -5.17
N GLU A 431 -25.15 20.60 -5.44
CA GLU A 431 -24.27 21.28 -6.37
C GLU A 431 -22.92 21.55 -5.71
N ILE A 432 -21.85 21.05 -6.29
CA ILE A 432 -20.46 21.21 -5.84
C ILE A 432 -19.74 22.04 -6.89
N SER A 433 -19.23 23.20 -6.51
CA SER A 433 -18.52 24.13 -7.40
C SER A 433 -17.13 24.45 -6.85
N VAL A 434 -16.12 24.48 -7.72
CA VAL A 434 -14.75 24.86 -7.35
C VAL A 434 -14.61 26.38 -7.42
N MET A 435 -14.27 27.01 -6.29
CA MET A 435 -14.10 28.46 -6.20
C MET A 435 -12.66 28.89 -6.46
N SER A 436 -11.71 28.13 -5.92
CA SER A 436 -10.28 28.41 -6.09
C SER A 436 -9.46 27.15 -5.87
N VAL A 437 -8.30 27.11 -6.53
CA VAL A 437 -7.28 26.08 -6.35
C VAL A 437 -5.95 26.79 -6.08
N THR A 438 -5.35 26.51 -4.92
CA THR A 438 -4.02 27.00 -4.55
C THR A 438 -3.07 25.81 -4.53
N GLN A 439 -1.94 25.93 -5.23
CA GLN A 439 -0.91 24.89 -5.25
C GLN A 439 0.21 25.29 -4.28
N GLU A 440 0.41 24.48 -3.25
CA GLU A 440 1.56 24.57 -2.35
C GLU A 440 2.57 23.47 -2.71
N ASP A 441 3.73 23.47 -2.06
CA ASP A 441 4.82 22.54 -2.34
C ASP A 441 4.42 21.07 -2.11
N ASP A 442 3.72 20.79 -1.01
CA ASP A 442 3.41 19.41 -0.58
C ASP A 442 1.92 19.03 -0.67
N TYR A 443 1.04 20.00 -0.91
CA TYR A 443 -0.39 19.78 -1.06
C TYR A 443 -1.04 20.79 -2.01
N SER A 444 -2.21 20.45 -2.53
CA SER A 444 -3.10 21.40 -3.22
C SER A 444 -4.33 21.67 -2.36
N LEU A 445 -4.71 22.94 -2.24
CA LEU A 445 -5.90 23.38 -1.54
C LEU A 445 -6.98 23.77 -2.54
N ARG A 446 -8.12 23.10 -2.49
CA ARG A 446 -9.35 23.49 -3.20
C ARG A 446 -10.34 24.08 -2.21
N VAL A 447 -10.97 25.18 -2.59
CA VAL A 447 -12.12 25.71 -1.88
C VAL A 447 -13.36 25.43 -2.71
N PHE A 448 -14.28 24.66 -2.17
CA PHE A 448 -15.56 24.36 -2.79
C PHE A 448 -16.69 25.20 -2.18
N THR A 449 -17.70 25.46 -3.00
CA THR A 449 -19.03 25.86 -2.56
C THR A 449 -19.97 24.69 -2.77
N LEU A 450 -20.64 24.27 -1.70
CA LEU A 450 -21.67 23.24 -1.69
C LEU A 450 -23.02 23.91 -1.56
N LYS A 451 -23.94 23.65 -2.48
CA LYS A 451 -25.28 24.21 -2.47
C LYS A 451 -26.31 23.11 -2.61
N CYS A 452 -27.29 23.08 -1.72
CA CYS A 452 -28.43 22.19 -1.81
C CYS A 452 -29.66 22.92 -1.24
N GLU A 453 -30.74 22.95 -2.02
CA GLU A 453 -31.94 23.73 -1.70
C GLU A 453 -31.61 25.22 -1.44
N GLU A 454 -31.89 25.72 -0.24
CA GLU A 454 -31.65 27.11 0.19
C GLU A 454 -30.36 27.27 1.00
N GLU A 455 -29.62 26.18 1.26
CA GLU A 455 -28.41 26.21 2.07
C GLU A 455 -27.16 26.19 1.19
N GLU A 456 -26.19 27.05 1.53
CA GLU A 456 -24.89 27.15 0.88
C GLU A 456 -23.79 27.07 1.94
N ARG A 457 -22.75 26.29 1.66
CA ARG A 457 -21.63 26.05 2.59
C ARG A 457 -20.30 26.05 1.85
N THR A 458 -19.28 26.58 2.48
CA THR A 458 -17.90 26.50 1.98
C THR A 458 -17.20 25.27 2.57
N LEU A 459 -16.41 24.57 1.74
CA LEU A 459 -15.61 23.43 2.15
C LEU A 459 -14.17 23.59 1.67
N ARG A 460 -13.20 23.32 2.55
CA ARG A 460 -11.76 23.28 2.21
C ARG A 460 -11.32 21.84 1.98
N HIS A 461 -10.67 21.57 0.85
CA HIS A 461 -10.17 20.26 0.47
C HIS A 461 -8.66 20.33 0.31
N TYR A 462 -7.96 19.65 1.19
CA TYR A 462 -6.51 19.51 1.18
C TYR A 462 -6.15 18.19 0.51
N TRP A 463 -5.45 18.23 -0.61
CA TRP A 463 -4.92 17.06 -1.28
C TRP A 463 -3.40 17.03 -1.15
N TYR A 464 -2.93 16.22 -0.21
CA TYR A 464 -1.51 15.99 0.08
C TYR A 464 -0.94 14.89 -0.83
N THR A 465 -0.03 15.28 -1.71
CA THR A 465 0.54 14.43 -2.78
C THR A 465 1.93 13.90 -2.45
N SER A 466 2.62 14.52 -1.49
CA SER A 466 4.00 14.17 -1.08
C SER A 466 4.12 12.93 -0.20
N TRP A 467 3.06 12.14 0.02
CA TRP A 467 3.17 10.88 0.77
C TRP A 467 3.56 9.73 -0.17
N PRO A 468 4.77 9.14 -0.04
CA PRO A 468 5.22 8.06 -0.92
C PRO A 468 4.39 6.77 -0.82
N ASP A 469 4.24 6.04 -1.93
CA ASP A 469 3.56 4.73 -1.96
C ASP A 469 4.28 3.73 -1.03
N GLN A 470 3.51 3.08 -0.16
CA GLN A 470 3.97 2.02 0.77
C GLN A 470 5.10 2.39 1.75
N LYS A 471 5.37 3.68 1.95
CA LYS A 471 6.38 4.17 2.90
C LYS A 471 5.83 5.27 3.80
N THR A 472 6.63 5.66 4.78
CA THR A 472 6.46 6.92 5.53
C THR A 472 7.09 8.07 4.72
N PRO A 473 6.61 9.31 4.88
CA PRO A 473 7.26 10.47 4.27
C PRO A 473 8.73 10.57 4.71
N ASP A 474 9.64 10.75 3.76
CA ASP A 474 11.07 10.92 4.05
C ASP A 474 11.34 12.16 4.93
N LYS A 475 10.40 13.11 4.92
CA LYS A 475 10.41 14.33 5.72
C LYS A 475 9.12 14.40 6.55
N ALA A 476 9.27 14.51 7.87
CA ALA A 476 8.18 14.76 8.80
C ALA A 476 7.59 16.20 8.76
N PRO A 477 8.36 17.28 8.47
CA PRO A 477 7.82 18.65 8.48
C PRO A 477 6.60 18.90 7.58
N PRO A 478 6.53 18.41 6.32
CA PRO A 478 5.36 18.62 5.46
C PRO A 478 4.03 18.14 6.04
N LEU A 479 4.03 16.98 6.72
CA LEU A 479 2.83 16.48 7.39
C LEU A 479 2.45 17.38 8.58
N LEU A 480 3.44 17.82 9.34
CA LEU A 480 3.23 18.66 10.51
C LEU A 480 2.66 20.04 10.12
N GLU A 481 3.18 20.63 9.04
CA GLU A 481 2.66 21.87 8.46
C GLU A 481 1.21 21.71 8.01
N LEU A 482 0.89 20.61 7.31
CA LEU A 482 -0.49 20.30 6.93
C LEU A 482 -1.41 20.16 8.17
N VAL A 483 -0.95 19.47 9.22
CA VAL A 483 -1.71 19.33 10.47
C VAL A 483 -1.99 20.69 11.10
N GLN A 484 -0.98 21.58 11.15
CA GLN A 484 -1.14 22.93 11.70
C GLN A 484 -2.11 23.77 10.85
N GLU A 485 -2.05 23.67 9.52
CA GLU A 485 -2.95 24.38 8.62
C GLU A 485 -4.40 23.90 8.78
N VAL A 486 -4.61 22.58 8.83
CA VAL A 486 -5.94 21.99 9.01
C VAL A 486 -6.54 22.35 10.37
N GLU A 487 -5.76 22.34 11.45
CA GLU A 487 -6.27 22.77 12.76
C GLU A 487 -6.62 24.26 12.78
N ARG A 488 -5.83 25.14 12.14
CA ARG A 488 -6.19 26.56 12.00
C ARG A 488 -7.49 26.73 11.22
N ALA A 489 -7.63 26.03 10.10
CA ALA A 489 -8.83 26.05 9.29
C ALA A 489 -10.06 25.53 10.05
N ARG A 490 -9.87 24.56 10.94
CA ARG A 490 -10.92 24.02 11.81
C ARG A 490 -11.33 25.00 12.90
N GLU A 491 -10.41 25.79 13.43
CA GLU A 491 -10.70 26.86 14.41
C GLU A 491 -11.45 28.05 13.78
N GLU A 492 -11.18 28.34 12.51
CA GLU A 492 -11.91 29.36 11.72
C GLU A 492 -13.32 28.91 11.30
N ALA A 493 -13.58 27.60 11.26
CA ALA A 493 -14.86 27.07 10.84
C ALA A 493 -15.98 27.43 11.86
N PRO A 494 -17.23 27.63 11.39
CA PRO A 494 -18.36 27.88 12.28
C PRO A 494 -18.48 26.84 13.40
N PRO A 495 -18.90 27.23 14.64
CA PRO A 495 -19.09 26.26 15.74
C PRO A 495 -20.12 25.15 15.45
N SER A 496 -20.99 25.37 14.47
CA SER A 496 -22.00 24.41 13.99
C SER A 496 -21.47 23.44 12.92
N SER A 497 -20.22 23.59 12.49
CA SER A 497 -19.57 22.68 11.54
C SER A 497 -19.34 21.31 12.17
N GLY A 498 -19.47 20.28 11.34
CA GLY A 498 -19.28 18.91 11.76
C GLY A 498 -17.82 18.41 11.65
N PRO A 499 -17.63 17.08 11.56
CA PRO A 499 -16.31 16.46 11.58
C PRO A 499 -15.44 16.82 10.38
N THR A 500 -14.12 16.83 10.59
CA THR A 500 -13.14 16.83 9.48
C THR A 500 -13.07 15.43 8.86
N ILE A 501 -13.28 15.35 7.55
CA ILE A 501 -13.16 14.07 6.83
C ILE A 501 -11.69 13.86 6.46
N VAL A 502 -11.14 12.69 6.78
CA VAL A 502 -9.79 12.32 6.42
C VAL A 502 -9.83 10.99 5.69
N HIS A 503 -9.20 10.90 4.52
CA HIS A 503 -9.14 9.67 3.76
C HIS A 503 -7.79 9.47 3.07
N CYS A 504 -7.49 8.21 2.79
CA CYS A 504 -6.41 7.80 1.91
C CYS A 504 -7.00 6.80 0.91
N SER A 505 -6.34 5.66 0.64
CA SER A 505 -6.95 4.59 -0.15
C SER A 505 -7.87 3.70 0.69
N ALA A 506 -7.34 3.05 1.74
CA ALA A 506 -8.14 2.18 2.64
C ALA A 506 -8.80 2.95 3.80
N GLY A 507 -8.35 4.18 4.07
CA GLY A 507 -8.86 5.00 5.17
C GLY A 507 -8.41 4.54 6.55
N ILE A 508 -7.22 3.94 6.68
CA ILE A 508 -6.71 3.42 7.97
C ILE A 508 -5.23 3.74 8.25
N GLY A 509 -4.32 3.57 7.27
CA GLY A 509 -2.88 3.78 7.47
C GLY A 509 -2.51 5.26 7.58
N ARG A 510 -2.32 5.93 6.45
CA ARG A 510 -2.00 7.38 6.38
C ARG A 510 -3.04 8.25 7.10
N THR A 511 -4.33 7.90 6.94
CA THR A 511 -5.44 8.51 7.69
C THR A 511 -5.23 8.41 9.20
N GLY A 512 -4.80 7.25 9.71
CA GLY A 512 -4.48 7.06 11.12
C GLY A 512 -3.31 7.89 11.57
N CYS A 513 -2.22 7.94 10.79
CA CYS A 513 -1.07 8.79 11.10
C CYS A 513 -1.45 10.26 11.23
N PHE A 514 -2.23 10.79 10.27
CA PHE A 514 -2.65 12.19 10.29
C PHE A 514 -3.52 12.52 11.50
N ILE A 515 -4.57 11.72 11.75
CA ILE A 515 -5.49 11.96 12.86
C ILE A 515 -4.75 11.82 14.21
N ALA A 516 -3.92 10.78 14.37
CA ALA A 516 -3.10 10.60 15.57
C ALA A 516 -2.19 11.81 15.80
N THR A 517 -1.47 12.24 14.76
CA THR A 517 -0.57 13.40 14.84
C THR A 517 -1.31 14.67 15.24
N SER A 518 -2.47 14.96 14.64
CA SER A 518 -3.30 16.11 15.01
C SER A 518 -3.72 16.08 16.50
N ILE A 519 -4.25 14.94 16.97
CA ILE A 519 -4.65 14.76 18.37
C ILE A 519 -3.46 14.95 19.32
N LEU A 520 -2.33 14.32 19.00
CA LEU A 520 -1.14 14.29 19.85
C LEU A 520 -0.40 15.63 19.85
N CYS A 521 -0.39 16.36 18.73
CA CYS A 521 0.12 17.74 18.70
C CYS A 521 -0.69 18.66 19.62
N LYS A 522 -2.02 18.47 19.69
CA LYS A 522 -2.87 19.22 20.60
C LYS A 522 -2.66 18.80 22.06
N GLN A 523 -2.51 17.51 22.32
CA GLN A 523 -2.18 17.00 23.65
C GLN A 523 -0.84 17.56 24.15
N LEU A 524 0.21 17.49 23.33
CA LEU A 524 1.53 17.99 23.70
C LEU A 524 1.49 19.49 24.01
N ARG A 525 0.78 20.28 23.19
CA ARG A 525 0.65 21.74 23.39
C ARG A 525 -0.13 22.10 24.65
N THR A 526 -1.12 21.28 25.03
CA THR A 526 -2.06 21.59 26.12
C THR A 526 -1.58 21.04 27.46
N GLU A 527 -1.01 19.83 27.47
CA GLU A 527 -0.68 19.06 28.67
C GLU A 527 0.84 18.91 28.87
N GLY A 528 1.66 19.17 27.85
CA GLY A 528 3.11 18.95 27.91
C GLY A 528 3.50 17.47 27.94
N ILE A 529 2.58 16.55 27.60
CA ILE A 529 2.80 15.10 27.50
C ILE A 529 2.11 14.56 26.24
N VAL A 530 2.47 13.35 25.82
CA VAL A 530 1.78 12.62 24.75
C VAL A 530 1.56 11.16 25.13
N ASP A 531 0.44 10.60 24.70
CA ASP A 531 0.16 9.17 24.84
C ASP A 531 -0.23 8.55 23.48
N ILE A 532 0.80 8.12 22.77
CA ILE A 532 0.69 7.63 21.39
C ILE A 532 0.01 6.25 21.35
N LEU A 533 0.29 5.40 22.34
CA LEU A 533 -0.35 4.09 22.49
C LEU A 533 -1.85 4.25 22.78
N ARG A 534 -2.23 5.12 23.73
CA ARG A 534 -3.64 5.39 24.06
C ARG A 534 -4.40 5.92 22.85
N THR A 535 -3.80 6.87 22.13
CA THR A 535 -4.41 7.45 20.93
C THR A 535 -4.60 6.37 19.86
N THR A 536 -3.59 5.54 19.62
CA THR A 536 -3.68 4.43 18.66
C THR A 536 -4.74 3.42 19.05
N CYS A 537 -4.81 3.06 20.33
CA CYS A 537 -5.83 2.16 20.85
C CYS A 537 -7.25 2.73 20.64
N GLN A 538 -7.47 4.01 20.95
CA GLN A 538 -8.76 4.67 20.74
C GLN A 538 -9.13 4.75 19.26
N LEU A 539 -8.19 5.10 18.38
CA LEU A 539 -8.42 5.10 16.94
C LEU A 539 -8.80 3.71 16.42
N ARG A 540 -8.16 2.65 16.94
CA ARG A 540 -8.48 1.27 16.57
C ARG A 540 -9.82 0.80 17.15
N LEU A 541 -10.25 1.30 18.30
CA LEU A 541 -11.61 1.10 18.80
C LEU A 541 -12.63 1.69 17.82
N ASP A 542 -12.42 2.93 17.41
CA ASP A 542 -13.34 3.67 16.54
C ASP A 542 -13.33 3.09 15.10
N ARG A 543 -12.16 2.73 14.56
CA ARG A 543 -12.01 2.11 13.24
C ARG A 543 -10.87 1.09 13.22
N GLY A 544 -11.16 -0.15 12.86
CA GLY A 544 -10.20 -1.25 12.84
C GLY A 544 -9.04 -0.99 11.89
N GLY A 545 -7.82 -1.18 12.38
CA GLY A 545 -6.58 -1.11 11.62
C GLY A 545 -5.99 0.28 11.45
N MET A 546 -6.48 1.29 12.17
CA MET A 546 -5.86 2.62 12.20
C MET A 546 -4.39 2.51 12.59
N ILE A 547 -3.52 3.18 11.81
CA ILE A 547 -2.06 2.99 11.79
C ILE A 547 -1.72 1.54 11.47
N GLN A 548 -1.47 1.28 10.19
CA GLN A 548 -1.49 -0.06 9.62
C GLN A 548 -0.15 -0.80 9.71
N THR A 549 0.97 -0.08 9.75
CA THR A 549 2.31 -0.68 9.78
C THR A 549 3.14 -0.14 10.93
N CYS A 550 4.19 -0.88 11.30
CA CYS A 550 5.11 -0.48 12.38
C CYS A 550 5.83 0.82 12.03
N GLU A 551 6.22 0.98 10.77
CA GLU A 551 6.92 2.16 10.27
C GLU A 551 6.03 3.40 10.42
N GLN A 552 4.73 3.27 10.14
CA GLN A 552 3.75 4.34 10.38
C GLN A 552 3.65 4.73 11.85
N TYR A 553 3.74 3.76 12.77
CA TYR A 553 3.70 3.99 14.21
C TYR A 553 4.98 4.70 14.71
N GLN A 554 6.14 4.25 14.25
CA GLN A 554 7.44 4.89 14.49
C GLN A 554 7.45 6.33 13.93
N PHE A 555 6.93 6.51 12.72
CA PHE A 555 6.85 7.82 12.09
C PHE A 555 6.01 8.83 12.91
N VAL A 556 4.90 8.41 13.52
CA VAL A 556 4.14 9.29 14.44
C VAL A 556 5.01 9.73 15.63
N HIS A 557 5.85 8.84 16.19
CA HIS A 557 6.79 9.20 17.26
C HIS A 557 7.83 10.22 16.78
N HIS A 558 8.41 10.02 15.59
CA HIS A 558 9.38 10.95 15.01
C HIS A 558 8.78 12.33 14.74
N VAL A 559 7.57 12.40 14.15
CA VAL A 559 6.88 13.66 13.88
C VAL A 559 6.62 14.43 15.17
N LEU A 560 6.16 13.74 16.22
CA LEU A 560 5.91 14.38 17.51
C LEU A 560 7.20 14.81 18.21
N SER A 561 8.28 14.03 18.10
CA SER A 561 9.59 14.43 18.61
C SER A 561 10.12 15.68 17.92
N LEU A 562 9.84 15.87 16.62
CA LEU A 562 10.23 17.08 15.89
C LEU A 562 9.35 18.28 16.27
N TYR A 563 8.05 18.07 16.39
CA TYR A 563 7.11 19.10 16.82
C TYR A 563 7.43 19.62 18.23
N GLU A 564 7.83 18.74 19.15
CA GLU A 564 8.29 19.12 20.50
C GLU A 564 9.49 20.08 20.44
N LYS A 565 10.50 19.77 19.59
CA LYS A 565 11.66 20.64 19.40
C LYS A 565 11.28 22.01 18.83
N GLN A 566 10.29 22.08 17.94
CA GLN A 566 9.80 23.36 17.42
C GLN A 566 9.10 24.20 18.50
N LEU A 567 8.34 23.55 19.40
CA LEU A 567 7.68 24.23 20.51
C LEU A 567 8.68 24.79 21.54
N SER A 568 9.74 24.05 21.86
CA SER A 568 10.77 24.52 22.80
C SER A 568 11.55 25.71 22.27
N HIS A 569 11.94 25.70 20.99
CA HIS A 569 12.57 26.86 20.35
C HIS A 569 11.68 28.11 20.38
N THR A 570 10.37 27.96 20.10
CA THR A 570 9.42 29.10 20.12
C THR A 570 9.20 29.64 21.54
N ALA A 571 9.45 28.86 22.58
CA ALA A 571 9.31 29.28 23.97
C ALA A 571 10.58 29.95 24.54
N GLU A 572 11.74 29.72 23.93
CA GLU A 572 13.02 30.33 24.29
C GLU A 572 13.25 31.70 23.61
N GLU A 573 12.60 31.95 22.47
CA GLU A 573 12.49 33.26 21.79
C GLU A 573 11.44 34.17 22.44
#